data_AF-A0A1E1W6Z9-F1
#
_entry.id   AF-A0A1E1W6Z9-F1
#
_cell.length_a   1.000
_cell.length_b   1.000
_cell.length_c   1.000
_cell.angle_alpha   90.00
_cell.angle_beta   90.00
_cell.angle_gamma   90.00
#
_symmetry.space_group_name_H-M   'P 1'
#
loop_
_entity.id
_entity.type
_entity.pdbx_description
1 polymer ?
#
loop_
_entity_poly.entity_id
_entity_poly.type
_entity_poly.pdbx_seq_one_letter_code
_entity_poly.pdbx_strand_id
1 'polypeptide(L)'
;MSSTPQPPPPPPPLPLIPDSPKTPPPYISPYTNQDVCKWETKYQDLWEACAKYKLCLYEPPYKYKYKQFEPIMQVGPTCGLVALSMLVNGEVSPDEILNISKLEGYTSNGEMFSCKNMVKLAEKVLSLAEIENVSFNLKTGGLFSEDIIEKLLNGAVLLVPYPFHIKTK
;
A
#
# COMPACT_ATOMS: atom_id res chain seq x y z
N MET A 1 -67.08 9.79 1.85
CA MET A 1 -66.33 9.20 2.97
C MET A 1 -64.87 9.13 2.53
N SER A 2 -64.02 10.01 3.08
CA SER A 2 -62.63 10.15 2.68
C SER A 2 -61.76 9.22 3.55
N SER A 3 -61.13 8.21 2.94
CA SER A 3 -60.22 7.30 3.64
C SER A 3 -58.82 7.90 3.71
N THR A 4 -58.35 8.22 4.92
CA THR A 4 -56.96 8.63 5.18
C THR A 4 -56.00 7.44 4.99
N PRO A 5 -54.85 7.62 4.30
CA PRO A 5 -53.86 6.56 4.19
C PRO A 5 -53.18 6.30 5.54
N GLN A 6 -53.06 5.03 5.91
CA GLN A 6 -52.41 4.60 7.14
C GLN A 6 -50.88 4.73 7.00
N PRO A 7 -50.16 5.23 8.02
CA PRO A 7 -48.71 5.38 7.96
C PRO A 7 -48.00 4.03 7.82
N PRO A 8 -46.84 3.98 7.11
CA PRO A 8 -46.08 2.76 6.95
C PRO A 8 -45.57 2.23 8.30
N PRO A 9 -45.43 0.90 8.43
CA PRO A 9 -44.92 0.29 9.66
C PRO A 9 -43.48 0.77 9.96
N PRO A 10 -43.09 0.85 11.24
CA PRO A 10 -41.75 1.25 11.62
C PRO A 10 -40.71 0.26 11.07
N PRO A 11 -39.51 0.75 10.70
CA PRO A 11 -38.45 -0.11 10.22
C PRO A 11 -38.02 -1.12 11.29
N PRO A 12 -37.64 -2.35 10.90
CA PRO A 12 -37.14 -3.34 11.84
C PRO A 12 -35.87 -2.83 12.55
N PRO A 13 -35.63 -3.24 13.81
CA PRO A 13 -34.43 -2.88 14.55
C PRO A 13 -33.18 -3.30 13.77
N LEU A 14 -32.23 -2.38 13.62
CA LEU A 14 -30.92 -2.69 13.05
C LEU A 14 -30.20 -3.74 13.92
N PRO A 15 -29.53 -4.74 13.32
CA PRO A 15 -28.68 -5.67 14.07
C PRO A 15 -27.60 -4.89 14.82
N LEU A 16 -27.40 -5.22 16.10
CA LEU A 16 -26.27 -4.73 16.89
C LEU A 16 -24.97 -5.20 16.23
N ILE A 17 -24.21 -4.28 15.65
CA ILE A 17 -22.88 -4.54 15.11
C ILE A 17 -21.95 -4.76 16.31
N PRO A 18 -21.24 -5.90 16.40
CA PRO A 18 -20.22 -6.10 17.43
C PRO A 18 -19.14 -5.02 17.31
N ASP A 19 -18.72 -4.47 18.44
CA ASP A 19 -17.61 -3.51 18.52
C ASP A 19 -16.42 -3.99 17.69
N SER A 20 -15.89 -3.10 16.85
CA SER A 20 -14.67 -3.35 16.08
C SER A 20 -13.53 -3.78 17.02
N PRO A 21 -12.77 -4.83 16.67
CA PRO A 21 -11.61 -5.22 17.46
C PRO A 21 -10.62 -4.06 17.57
N LYS A 22 -10.33 -3.71 18.82
CA LYS A 22 -9.26 -2.80 19.24
C LYS A 22 -7.94 -3.23 18.62
N THR A 23 -7.11 -2.23 18.36
CA THR A 23 -5.70 -2.23 17.93
C THR A 23 -5.05 -3.61 17.82
N PRO A 24 -4.51 -4.00 16.64
CA PRO A 24 -3.83 -5.29 16.50
C PRO A 24 -2.71 -5.39 17.56
N PRO A 25 -2.52 -6.57 18.16
CA PRO A 25 -1.45 -6.78 19.12
C PRO A 25 -0.09 -6.46 18.47
N PRO A 26 0.89 -5.97 19.24
CA PRO A 26 2.25 -5.78 18.74
C PRO A 26 2.74 -7.10 18.14
N TYR A 27 3.20 -7.05 16.89
CA TYR A 27 3.76 -8.20 16.21
C TYR A 27 5.06 -8.62 16.92
N ILE A 28 5.08 -9.83 17.48
CA ILE A 28 6.27 -10.40 18.11
C ILE A 28 6.91 -11.34 17.08
N SER A 29 8.09 -10.96 16.59
CA SER A 29 8.85 -11.77 15.64
C SER A 29 9.25 -13.11 16.27
N PRO A 30 8.97 -14.26 15.63
CA PRO A 30 9.38 -15.56 16.14
C PRO A 30 10.88 -15.84 15.98
N TYR A 31 11.62 -14.93 15.34
CA TYR A 31 13.05 -15.07 15.09
C TYR A 31 13.83 -14.40 16.23
N THR A 32 14.63 -15.16 16.96
CA THR A 32 15.54 -14.63 17.97
C THR A 32 16.82 -14.11 17.30
N ASN A 33 17.24 -12.91 17.71
CA ASN A 33 18.39 -12.12 17.21
C ASN A 33 19.78 -12.81 17.24
N GLN A 34 19.87 -14.12 17.51
CA GLN A 34 21.13 -14.70 17.99
C GLN A 34 22.12 -15.12 16.89
N ASP A 35 21.70 -15.42 15.65
CA ASP A 35 22.65 -15.91 14.63
C ASP A 35 22.49 -15.33 13.21
N VAL A 36 21.65 -14.32 13.01
CA VAL A 36 21.29 -13.83 11.67
C VAL A 36 21.36 -12.30 11.59
N CYS A 37 22.12 -11.77 10.62
CA CYS A 37 22.15 -10.39 10.15
C CYS A 37 22.36 -9.30 11.23
N LYS A 38 23.53 -9.27 11.89
CA LYS A 38 23.91 -8.16 12.79
C LYS A 38 24.10 -6.80 12.10
N TRP A 39 24.22 -6.78 10.76
CA TRP A 39 24.67 -5.60 10.03
C TRP A 39 23.60 -4.51 9.86
N GLU A 40 22.31 -4.82 10.05
CA GLU A 40 21.23 -3.82 9.94
C GLU A 40 20.10 -4.09 10.94
N THR A 41 20.44 -4.05 12.23
CA THR A 41 19.47 -4.16 13.32
C THR A 41 18.61 -2.90 13.50
N LYS A 42 18.93 -1.81 12.78
CA LYS A 42 18.18 -0.55 12.84
C LYS A 42 16.78 -0.67 12.22
N TYR A 43 16.63 -1.51 11.19
CA TYR A 43 15.37 -1.70 10.48
C TYR A 43 14.84 -3.12 10.70
N GLN A 44 13.93 -3.27 11.67
CA GLN A 44 13.39 -4.57 12.06
C GLN A 44 12.77 -5.32 10.87
N ASP A 45 11.95 -4.66 10.04
CA ASP A 45 11.28 -5.30 8.90
C ASP A 45 12.27 -5.85 7.86
N LEU A 46 13.37 -5.13 7.62
CA LEU A 46 14.42 -5.56 6.71
C LEU A 46 15.16 -6.77 7.27
N TRP A 47 15.48 -6.75 8.56
CA TRP A 47 16.08 -7.87 9.26
C TRP A 47 15.19 -9.12 9.21
N GLU A 48 13.89 -8.98 9.49
CA GLU A 48 12.91 -10.06 9.43
C GLU A 48 12.82 -10.67 8.03
N ALA A 49 12.82 -9.83 6.99
CA ALA A 49 12.85 -10.29 5.60
C ALA A 49 14.14 -11.07 5.29
N CYS A 50 15.31 -10.55 5.68
CA CYS A 50 16.58 -11.23 5.50
C CYS A 50 16.61 -12.59 6.22
N ALA A 51 16.15 -12.66 7.47
CA ALA A 51 16.08 -13.90 8.23
C ALA A 51 15.12 -14.92 7.60
N LYS A 52 13.92 -14.48 7.22
CA LYS A 52 12.89 -15.33 6.60
C LYS A 52 13.36 -15.97 5.30
N TYR A 53 14.03 -15.20 4.45
CA TYR A 53 14.50 -15.66 3.14
C TYR A 53 15.95 -16.16 3.15
N LYS A 54 16.59 -16.22 4.32
CA LYS A 54 17.99 -16.62 4.49
C LYS A 54 18.96 -15.79 3.64
N LEU A 55 18.70 -14.49 3.50
CA LEU A 55 19.50 -13.55 2.71
C LEU A 55 20.50 -12.81 3.60
N CYS A 56 21.74 -12.63 3.11
CA CYS A 56 22.76 -11.79 3.75
C CYS A 56 22.99 -12.13 5.24
N LEU A 57 22.89 -13.42 5.59
CA LEU A 57 22.84 -13.92 6.97
C LEU A 57 24.05 -13.53 7.82
N TYR A 58 25.23 -13.45 7.20
CA TYR A 58 26.50 -13.30 7.91
C TYR A 58 27.24 -12.01 7.55
N GLU A 59 26.92 -11.39 6.41
CA GLU A 59 27.57 -10.20 5.89
C GLU A 59 26.56 -9.27 5.19
N PRO A 60 26.82 -7.95 5.17
CA PRO A 60 25.97 -7.01 4.46
C PRO A 60 26.00 -7.26 2.94
N PRO A 61 24.89 -7.02 2.22
CA PRO A 61 24.88 -7.10 0.77
C PRO A 61 25.85 -6.08 0.18
N TYR A 62 26.45 -6.44 -0.96
CA TYR A 62 27.36 -5.55 -1.71
C TYR A 62 26.74 -4.17 -1.99
N LYS A 63 25.44 -4.12 -2.30
CA LYS A 63 24.68 -2.89 -2.50
C LYS A 63 23.22 -3.10 -2.10
N TYR A 64 22.67 -2.14 -1.36
CA TYR A 64 21.24 -2.08 -1.06
C TYR A 64 20.80 -0.64 -0.79
N LYS A 65 19.51 -0.38 -0.95
CA LYS A 65 18.82 0.81 -0.47
C LYS A 65 17.51 0.36 0.18
N TYR A 66 17.23 0.92 1.34
CA TYR A 66 16.01 0.65 2.08
C TYR A 66 15.34 1.96 2.47
N LYS A 67 14.02 2.02 2.27
CA LYS A 67 13.16 3.09 2.75
C LYS A 67 12.02 2.44 3.53
N GLN A 68 11.89 2.81 4.79
CA GLN A 68 10.75 2.42 5.61
C GLN A 68 9.56 3.32 5.23
N PHE A 69 8.38 2.72 5.17
CA PHE A 69 7.11 3.43 4.97
C PHE A 69 6.23 3.17 6.17
N GLU A 70 5.62 4.23 6.69
CA GLU A 70 4.64 4.08 7.76
C GLU A 70 3.39 3.39 7.21
N PRO A 71 2.93 2.28 7.82
CA PRO A 71 1.78 1.54 7.33
C PRO A 71 0.49 2.32 7.59
N ILE A 72 -0.36 2.41 6.56
CA ILE A 72 -1.68 3.02 6.64
C ILE A 72 -2.74 1.93 6.46
N MET A 73 -3.72 1.88 7.35
CA MET A 73 -4.80 0.88 7.28
C MET A 73 -5.76 1.22 6.15
N GLN A 74 -6.00 0.26 5.25
CA GLN A 74 -6.97 0.44 4.18
C GLN A 74 -8.41 0.27 4.65
N VAL A 75 -9.33 0.99 4.01
CA VAL A 75 -10.77 0.82 4.18
C VAL A 75 -11.36 0.44 2.82
N GLY A 76 -12.04 -0.71 2.75
CA GLY A 76 -12.58 -1.21 1.49
C GLY A 76 -11.49 -1.55 0.45
N PRO A 77 -11.77 -1.40 -0.85
CA PRO A 77 -10.87 -1.84 -1.93
C PRO A 77 -9.81 -0.79 -2.30
N THR A 78 -9.31 -0.03 -1.32
CA THR A 78 -8.44 1.15 -1.54
C THR A 78 -6.94 0.87 -1.48
N CYS A 79 -6.51 -0.41 -1.54
CA CYS A 79 -5.11 -0.80 -1.33
C CYS A 79 -4.10 -0.02 -2.20
N GLY A 80 -4.42 0.22 -3.48
CA GLY A 80 -3.56 1.00 -4.37
C GLY A 80 -3.49 2.49 -4.00
N LEU A 81 -4.58 3.06 -3.50
CA LEU A 81 -4.65 4.46 -3.06
C LEU A 81 -3.88 4.65 -1.76
N VAL A 82 -4.02 3.68 -0.85
CA VAL A 82 -3.27 3.63 0.42
C VAL A 82 -1.77 3.50 0.16
N ALA A 83 -1.35 2.62 -0.75
CA ALA A 83 0.06 2.50 -1.11
C ALA A 83 0.62 3.81 -1.70
N LEU A 84 -0.18 4.57 -2.45
CA LEU A 84 0.21 5.89 -2.95
C LEU A 84 0.29 6.94 -1.84
N SER A 85 -0.62 6.91 -0.86
CA SER A 85 -0.54 7.75 0.34
C SER A 85 0.72 7.45 1.16
N MET A 86 1.04 6.17 1.36
CA MET A 86 2.26 5.74 2.05
C MET A 86 3.53 6.26 1.35
N LEU A 87 3.54 6.28 0.01
CA LEU A 87 4.69 6.79 -0.77
C LEU A 87 5.03 8.24 -0.40
N VAL A 88 4.00 9.05 -0.14
CA VAL A 88 4.10 10.46 0.27
C VAL A 88 3.98 10.65 1.78
N ASN A 89 4.21 9.60 2.57
CA ASN A 89 4.20 9.65 4.03
C ASN A 89 2.88 10.16 4.64
N GLY A 90 1.74 9.93 3.97
CA GLY A 90 0.43 10.34 4.45
C GLY A 90 0.11 11.83 4.28
N GLU A 91 0.99 12.63 3.67
CA GLU A 91 0.73 14.06 3.36
C GLU A 91 -0.58 14.25 2.59
N VAL A 92 -0.91 13.30 1.71
CA VAL A 92 -2.23 13.20 1.07
C VAL A 92 -2.92 11.93 1.56
N SER A 93 -4.07 12.09 2.21
CA SER A 93 -4.78 10.96 2.85
C SER A 93 -5.42 10.00 1.84
N PRO A 94 -5.62 8.71 2.16
CA PRO A 94 -6.30 7.77 1.26
C PRO A 94 -7.72 8.22 0.85
N ASP A 95 -8.45 8.89 1.74
CA ASP A 95 -9.80 9.41 1.47
C ASP A 95 -9.78 10.57 0.48
N GLU A 96 -8.79 11.45 0.60
CA GLU A 96 -8.58 12.53 -0.37
C GLU A 96 -8.20 11.98 -1.74
N ILE A 97 -7.28 11.00 -1.78
CA ILE A 97 -6.91 10.30 -3.02
C ILE A 97 -8.14 9.62 -3.64
N LEU A 98 -9.02 9.01 -2.83
CA LEU A 98 -10.26 8.41 -3.30
C LEU A 98 -11.20 9.46 -3.90
N ASN A 99 -11.37 10.60 -3.26
CA ASN A 99 -12.21 11.70 -3.76
C ASN A 99 -11.68 12.23 -5.11
N ILE A 100 -10.37 12.47 -5.22
CA ILE A 100 -9.73 12.85 -6.48
C ILE A 100 -9.99 11.77 -7.55
N SER A 101 -9.77 10.50 -7.20
CA SER A 101 -9.95 9.39 -8.14
C SER A 101 -11.39 9.23 -8.63
N LYS A 102 -12.39 9.54 -7.79
CA LYS A 102 -13.80 9.59 -8.17
C LYS A 102 -14.11 10.75 -9.11
N LEU A 103 -13.61 11.95 -8.79
CA LEU A 103 -13.79 13.14 -9.64
C LEU A 103 -13.18 12.95 -11.03
N GLU A 104 -12.05 12.26 -11.11
CA GLU A 104 -11.37 11.92 -12.36
C GLU A 104 -12.00 10.72 -13.10
N GLY A 105 -12.99 10.05 -12.49
CA GLY A 105 -13.64 8.87 -13.06
C GLY A 105 -12.75 7.62 -13.13
N TYR A 106 -11.70 7.55 -12.29
CA TYR A 106 -10.78 6.40 -12.26
C TYR A 106 -11.35 5.22 -11.47
N THR A 107 -12.19 5.50 -10.47
CA THR A 107 -12.82 4.48 -9.62
C THR A 107 -14.12 4.98 -9.02
N SER A 108 -14.99 4.07 -8.60
CA SER A 108 -16.21 4.37 -7.83
C SER A 108 -16.03 4.10 -6.34
N ASN A 109 -15.32 3.03 -5.94
CA ASN A 109 -15.19 2.64 -4.53
C ASN A 109 -13.74 2.51 -4.04
N GLY A 110 -12.75 2.70 -4.92
CA GLY A 110 -11.33 2.65 -4.57
C GLY A 110 -10.51 1.65 -5.38
N GLU A 111 -11.16 0.70 -6.06
CA GLU A 111 -10.50 -0.25 -6.95
C GLU A 111 -9.76 0.50 -8.06
N MET A 112 -8.48 0.19 -8.28
CA MET A 112 -7.71 0.72 -9.42
C MET A 112 -7.38 -0.40 -10.40
N PHE A 113 -8.09 -0.44 -11.53
CA PHE A 113 -7.90 -1.45 -12.56
C PHE A 113 -6.96 -1.03 -13.70
N SER A 114 -6.44 0.20 -13.66
CA SER A 114 -5.62 0.76 -14.73
C SER A 114 -4.33 1.36 -14.17
N CYS A 115 -3.19 0.75 -14.50
CA CYS A 115 -1.88 1.33 -14.15
C CYS A 115 -1.66 2.69 -14.83
N LYS A 116 -2.29 2.94 -15.99
CA LYS A 116 -2.24 4.26 -16.64
C LYS A 116 -2.96 5.33 -15.82
N ASN A 117 -4.11 4.99 -15.23
CA ASN A 117 -4.82 5.90 -14.33
C ASN A 117 -4.05 6.09 -13.02
N MET A 118 -3.44 5.01 -12.50
CA MET A 118 -2.57 5.09 -11.32
C MET A 118 -1.38 6.04 -11.53
N VAL A 119 -0.76 6.06 -12.71
CA VAL A 119 0.32 7.01 -13.02
C VAL A 119 -0.18 8.45 -12.99
N LYS A 120 -1.32 8.74 -13.63
CA LYS A 120 -1.92 10.10 -13.60
C LYS A 120 -2.32 10.52 -12.19
N LEU A 121 -2.81 9.57 -11.39
CA LEU A 121 -3.15 9.82 -10.00
C LEU A 121 -1.90 10.10 -9.17
N ALA A 122 -0.82 9.33 -9.37
CA ALA A 122 0.45 9.54 -8.69
C ALA A 122 1.04 10.92 -8.96
N GLU A 123 0.95 11.41 -10.20
CA GLU A 123 1.35 12.79 -10.55
C GLU A 123 0.61 13.85 -9.72
N LYS A 124 -0.72 13.71 -9.60
CA LYS A 124 -1.54 14.62 -8.80
C LYS A 124 -1.19 14.55 -7.32
N VAL A 125 -1.03 13.35 -6.78
CA VAL A 125 -0.70 13.15 -5.36
C VAL A 125 0.68 13.68 -5.01
N LEU A 126 1.69 13.45 -5.86
CA LEU A 126 3.03 14.01 -5.67
C LEU A 126 3.01 15.55 -5.73
N SER A 127 2.21 16.12 -6.62
CA SER A 127 2.04 17.58 -6.72
C SER A 127 1.38 18.17 -5.48
N LEU A 128 0.33 17.50 -4.95
CA LEU A 128 -0.35 17.91 -3.71
C LEU A 128 0.54 17.78 -2.46
N ALA A 129 1.42 16.79 -2.44
CA ALA A 129 2.41 16.62 -1.39
C ALA A 129 3.64 17.54 -1.54
N GLU A 130 3.64 18.45 -2.52
CA GLU A 130 4.76 19.35 -2.82
C GLU A 130 6.10 18.63 -3.06
N ILE A 131 6.04 17.40 -3.59
CA ILE A 131 7.22 16.60 -3.88
C ILE A 131 7.73 16.92 -5.28
N GLU A 132 8.86 17.62 -5.33
CA GLU A 132 9.56 17.97 -6.57
C GLU A 132 10.65 16.96 -6.94
N ASN A 133 11.16 17.05 -8.17
CA ASN A 133 12.30 16.27 -8.67
C ASN A 133 12.12 14.74 -8.64
N VAL A 134 10.87 14.26 -8.69
CA VAL A 134 10.57 12.83 -8.78
C VAL A 134 10.26 12.43 -10.23
N SER A 135 10.87 11.33 -10.66
CA SER A 135 10.49 10.67 -11.91
C SER A 135 9.67 9.41 -11.60
N PHE A 136 8.53 9.26 -12.25
CA PHE A 136 7.69 8.07 -12.16
C PHE A 136 7.34 7.60 -13.58
N ASN A 137 7.37 6.29 -13.79
CA ASN A 137 7.20 5.69 -15.12
C ASN A 137 6.39 4.40 -15.03
N LEU A 138 5.50 4.19 -16.00
CA LEU A 138 4.84 2.90 -16.17
C LEU A 138 5.83 1.91 -16.81
N LYS A 139 6.12 0.81 -16.11
CA LYS A 139 6.91 -0.29 -16.64
C LYS A 139 6.02 -1.48 -16.94
N THR A 140 6.27 -2.12 -18.08
CA THR A 140 5.61 -3.37 -18.49
C THR A 140 6.67 -4.45 -18.65
N GLY A 141 6.32 -5.71 -18.38
CA GLY A 141 7.25 -6.83 -18.43
C GLY A 141 7.44 -7.50 -17.07
N GLY A 142 8.53 -8.26 -16.93
CA GLY A 142 8.85 -8.98 -15.69
C GLY A 142 9.47 -8.08 -14.63
N LEU A 143 9.20 -8.38 -13.34
CA LEU A 143 9.72 -7.63 -12.18
C LEU A 143 11.24 -7.71 -12.02
N PHE A 144 11.89 -8.72 -12.59
CA PHE A 144 13.31 -9.00 -12.41
C PHE A 144 14.17 -8.60 -13.61
N SER A 145 13.78 -7.55 -14.34
CA SER A 145 14.65 -7.00 -15.39
C SER A 145 15.84 -6.25 -14.79
N GLU A 146 16.96 -6.23 -15.51
CA GLU A 146 18.17 -5.51 -15.08
C GLU A 146 17.90 -4.04 -14.76
N ASP A 147 17.11 -3.34 -15.60
CA ASP A 147 16.70 -1.94 -15.39
C ASP A 147 15.90 -1.74 -14.08
N ILE A 148 14.98 -2.66 -13.75
CA ILE A 148 14.20 -2.56 -12.50
C ILE A 148 15.11 -2.80 -11.29
N ILE A 149 15.96 -3.83 -11.36
CA ILE A 149 16.90 -4.17 -10.28
C ILE A 149 17.85 -3.00 -10.03
N GLU A 150 18.44 -2.42 -11.07
CA GLU A 150 19.34 -1.28 -10.95
C GLU A 150 18.65 -0.07 -10.31
N LYS A 151 17.42 0.25 -10.74
CA LYS A 151 16.62 1.33 -10.15
C LYS A 151 16.34 1.10 -8.67
N LEU A 152 15.94 -0.12 -8.28
CA LEU A 152 15.69 -0.48 -6.88
C LEU A 152 16.97 -0.36 -6.04
N LEU A 153 18.13 -0.83 -6.56
CA LEU A 153 19.43 -0.67 -5.91
C LEU A 153 19.85 0.80 -5.74
N ASN A 154 19.30 1.70 -6.56
CA ASN A 154 19.49 3.14 -6.46
C ASN A 154 18.41 3.85 -5.62
N GLY A 155 17.47 3.10 -5.01
CA GLY A 155 16.46 3.62 -4.09
C GLY A 155 15.12 3.99 -4.75
N ALA A 156 14.87 3.54 -5.98
CA ALA A 156 13.54 3.66 -6.57
C ALA A 156 12.51 2.83 -5.79
N VAL A 157 11.25 3.23 -5.89
CA VAL A 157 10.11 2.51 -5.30
C VAL A 157 9.26 1.94 -6.43
N LEU A 158 8.77 0.71 -6.26
CA LEU A 158 7.93 0.04 -7.23
C LEU A 158 6.52 -0.19 -6.66
N LEU A 159 5.51 0.37 -7.33
CA LEU A 159 4.11 0.06 -7.06
C LEU A 159 3.66 -1.08 -7.99
N VAL A 160 3.31 -2.23 -7.41
CA VAL A 160 2.93 -3.44 -8.16
C VAL A 160 1.42 -3.68 -8.04
N PRO A 161 0.67 -3.82 -9.15
CA PRO A 161 -0.77 -4.11 -9.10
C PRO A 161 -1.03 -5.52 -8.58
N TYR A 162 -2.04 -5.69 -7.72
CA TYR A 162 -2.48 -6.99 -7.18
C TYR A 162 -3.91 -7.34 -7.65
N PRO A 163 -4.23 -8.61 -7.97
CA PRO A 163 -3.35 -9.78 -7.96
C PRO A 163 -2.32 -9.76 -9.09
N PHE A 164 -1.04 -9.90 -8.74
CA PHE A 164 0.02 -10.14 -9.71
C PHE A 164 0.27 -11.65 -9.81
N HIS A 165 0.22 -12.18 -11.03
CA HIS A 165 0.60 -13.57 -11.29
C HIS A 165 2.08 -13.60 -11.69
N ILE A 166 2.94 -14.19 -10.86
CA ILE A 166 4.32 -14.49 -11.25
C ILE A 166 4.24 -15.58 -12.32
N LYS A 167 4.46 -15.21 -13.58
CA LYS A 167 4.70 -16.20 -14.64
C LYS A 167 6.14 -16.67 -14.48
N THR A 168 6.34 -17.77 -13.78
CA THR A 168 7.59 -18.55 -13.87
C THR A 168 7.72 -19.02 -15.32
N LYS A 169 8.79 -18.60 -15.98
CA LYS A 169 9.23 -19.23 -17.24
C LYS A 169 9.83 -20.59 -16.95
#